data_AF-A0A8T5UG20-F1
#
_entry.id   AF-A0A8T5UG20-F1
#
_cell.length_a   1.000
_cell.length_b   1.000
_cell.length_c   1.000
_cell.angle_alpha   90.00
_cell.angle_beta   90.00
_cell.angle_gamma   90.00
#
_symmetry.space_group_name_H-M   'P 1'
#
loop_
_entity.id
_entity.type
_entity.pdbx_description
1 polymer ?
#
loop_
_entity_poly.entity_id
_entity_poly.type
_entity_poly.pdbx_seq_one_letter_code
_entity_poly.pdbx_strand_id
1 'polypeptide(L)'
;MTQEFFYLFNRFCRTANIPLSERIRKQGDYHPIVEGGVITHIWMGEQKPDIQGLWELTKNICLNTNTAYFAYTPDFTYCPHCRKMFRGGDFKCPQCHSEDVKVYS
;
A
#
# COMPACT_ATOMS: atom_id res chain seq x y z
N MET A 1 -21.92 13.45 5.09
CA MET A 1 -22.13 12.24 4.26
C MET A 1 -20.87 11.79 3.52
N THR A 2 -19.98 12.71 3.11
CA THR A 2 -18.69 12.38 2.46
C THR A 2 -17.56 11.99 3.43
N GLN A 3 -17.59 12.48 4.68
CA GLN A 3 -16.53 12.26 5.66
C GLN A 3 -16.56 10.87 6.31
N GLU A 4 -17.76 10.32 6.52
CA GLU A 4 -17.98 8.95 7.03
C GLU A 4 -17.47 7.88 6.05
N PHE A 5 -17.56 8.15 4.75
CA PHE A 5 -17.14 7.23 3.70
C PHE A 5 -15.61 7.02 3.68
N PHE A 6 -14.84 8.09 3.89
CA PHE A 6 -13.38 8.01 4.01
C PHE A 6 -12.95 7.28 5.30
N TYR A 7 -13.70 7.45 6.39
CA TYR A 7 -13.47 6.77 7.66
C TYR A 7 -13.81 5.28 7.63
N LEU A 8 -14.89 4.88 6.92
CA LEU A 8 -15.28 3.48 6.75
C LEU A 8 -14.29 2.70 5.86
N PHE A 9 -13.68 3.34 4.86
CA PHE A 9 -12.67 2.71 4.01
C PHE A 9 -11.38 2.39 4.79
N ASN A 10 -11.01 3.27 5.73
CA ASN A 10 -9.91 3.05 6.68
C ASN A 10 -10.25 2.08 7.82
N ARG A 11 -11.48 1.53 7.88
CA ARG A 11 -11.89 0.60 8.95
C ARG A 11 -11.10 -0.71 8.91
N PHE A 12 -10.61 -1.11 7.74
CA PHE A 12 -9.49 -2.04 7.64
C PHE A 12 -8.18 -1.28 7.73
N CYS A 13 -7.91 -0.79 8.95
CA CYS A 13 -6.69 -0.08 9.27
C CYS A 13 -5.48 -0.89 8.78
N ARG A 14 -4.44 -0.22 8.29
CA ARG A 14 -3.14 -0.87 7.99
C ARG A 14 -2.71 -1.83 9.11
N THR A 15 -2.99 -1.43 10.35
CA THR A 15 -2.63 -2.10 11.60
C THR A 15 -3.64 -3.17 12.07
N ALA A 16 -4.73 -3.39 11.35
CA ALA A 16 -5.67 -4.46 11.71
C ALA A 16 -5.01 -5.83 11.56
N ASN A 17 -5.14 -6.68 12.59
CA ASN A 17 -4.57 -8.03 12.62
C ASN A 17 -5.38 -9.01 11.76
N ILE A 18 -5.40 -8.76 10.44
CA ILE A 18 -6.02 -9.64 9.44
C ILE A 18 -5.04 -9.87 8.28
N PRO A 19 -5.06 -11.07 7.66
CA PRO A 19 -4.26 -11.37 6.48
C PRO A 19 -4.52 -10.36 5.35
N LEU A 20 -3.47 -10.08 4.56
CA LEU A 20 -3.55 -9.14 3.44
C LEU A 20 -4.62 -9.56 2.41
N SER A 21 -4.70 -10.84 2.09
CA SER A 21 -5.67 -11.38 1.12
C SER A 21 -7.11 -11.16 1.58
N GLU A 22 -7.39 -11.39 2.86
CA GLU A 22 -8.73 -11.18 3.43
C GLU A 22 -9.10 -9.69 3.45
N ARG A 23 -8.13 -8.83 3.72
CA ARG A 23 -8.29 -7.38 3.68
C ARG A 23 -8.67 -6.90 2.29
N ILE A 24 -7.93 -7.33 1.27
CA ILE A 24 -8.20 -6.96 -0.13
C ILE A 24 -9.58 -7.44 -0.53
N ARG A 25 -9.96 -8.68 -0.19
CA ARG A 25 -11.30 -9.20 -0.49
C ARG A 25 -12.40 -8.34 0.14
N LYS A 26 -12.29 -8.07 1.44
CA LYS A 26 -13.28 -7.27 2.17
C LYS A 26 -13.37 -5.83 1.68
N GLN A 27 -12.25 -5.21 1.29
CA GLN A 27 -12.26 -3.89 0.67
C GLN A 27 -12.86 -3.94 -0.73
N GLY A 28 -12.48 -4.94 -1.53
CA GLY A 28 -12.97 -5.20 -2.88
C GLY A 28 -14.49 -5.37 -2.96
N ASP A 29 -15.11 -5.99 -1.96
CA ASP A 29 -16.58 -6.15 -1.89
C ASP A 29 -17.34 -4.81 -1.84
N TYR A 30 -16.69 -3.70 -1.46
CA TYR A 30 -17.28 -2.37 -1.51
C TYR A 30 -17.12 -1.66 -2.86
N HIS A 31 -16.19 -2.09 -3.73
CA HIS A 31 -15.94 -1.42 -5.02
C HIS A 31 -17.19 -1.38 -5.91
N PRO A 32 -18.00 -2.45 -6.03
CA PRO A 32 -19.23 -2.41 -6.82
C PRO A 32 -20.34 -1.55 -6.22
N ILE A 33 -20.27 -1.23 -4.93
CA ILE A 33 -21.31 -0.49 -4.20
C ILE A 33 -21.10 1.02 -4.34
N VAL A 34 -19.87 1.46 -4.62
CA VAL A 34 -19.47 2.86 -4.53
C VAL A 34 -19.14 3.39 -5.92
N GLU A 35 -20.05 4.19 -6.46
CA GLU A 35 -19.92 4.81 -7.79
C GLU A 35 -18.89 5.96 -7.83
N GLY A 36 -18.36 6.38 -6.68
CA GLY A 36 -17.44 7.52 -6.52
C GLY A 36 -15.96 7.27 -6.83
N GLY A 37 -15.61 6.10 -7.36
CA GLY A 37 -14.21 5.72 -7.62
C GLY A 37 -13.47 5.38 -6.33
N VAL A 38 -13.27 4.09 -6.11
CA VAL A 38 -12.64 3.57 -4.89
C VAL A 38 -11.31 2.90 -5.22
N ILE A 39 -10.26 3.22 -4.47
CA ILE A 39 -8.94 2.65 -4.63
C ILE A 39 -8.54 1.85 -3.40
N THR A 40 -8.14 0.59 -3.60
CA THR A 40 -7.56 -0.24 -2.55
C THR A 40 -6.04 -0.06 -2.53
N HIS A 41 -5.49 0.39 -1.41
CA HIS A 41 -4.04 0.57 -1.22
C HIS A 41 -3.41 -0.71 -0.65
N ILE A 42 -2.48 -1.30 -1.40
CA ILE A 42 -1.72 -2.49 -1.00
C ILE A 42 -0.34 -2.04 -0.55
N TRP A 43 -0.16 -1.96 0.76
CA TRP A 43 1.07 -1.54 1.39
C TRP A 43 2.13 -2.63 1.29
N MET A 44 3.14 -2.37 0.47
CA MET A 44 4.32 -3.22 0.35
C MET A 44 5.37 -2.54 1.23
N GLY A 45 5.63 -3.08 2.43
CA GLY A 45 6.59 -2.48 3.35
C GLY A 45 8.02 -2.44 2.81
N GLU A 46 8.99 -2.58 3.70
CA GLU A 46 10.42 -2.35 3.36
C GLU A 46 11.02 -3.37 2.37
N GLN A 47 10.38 -4.52 2.20
CA GLN A 47 10.91 -5.58 1.35
C GLN A 47 10.59 -5.37 -0.12
N LYS A 48 11.60 -5.57 -0.97
CA LYS A 48 11.42 -5.68 -2.41
C LYS A 48 10.63 -6.96 -2.70
N PRO A 49 9.38 -6.87 -3.19
CA PRO A 49 8.63 -8.07 -3.53
C PRO A 49 9.30 -8.78 -4.70
N ASP A 50 9.30 -10.10 -4.64
CA ASP A 50 9.68 -10.92 -5.78
C ASP A 50 8.71 -10.70 -6.95
N ILE A 51 9.24 -10.69 -8.17
CA ILE A 51 8.46 -10.37 -9.37
C ILE A 51 7.37 -11.43 -9.58
N GLN A 52 7.69 -12.71 -9.36
CA GLN A 52 6.75 -13.80 -9.51
C GLN A 52 5.66 -13.72 -8.44
N GLY A 53 6.05 -13.44 -7.19
CA GLY A 53 5.09 -13.23 -6.10
C GLY A 53 4.13 -12.06 -6.34
N LEU A 54 4.62 -10.94 -6.88
CA LEU A 54 3.78 -9.78 -7.21
C LEU A 54 2.79 -10.09 -8.33
N TRP A 55 3.23 -10.85 -9.34
CA TRP A 55 2.38 -11.29 -10.45
C TRP A 55 1.28 -12.24 -10.00
N GLU A 56 1.61 -13.21 -9.15
CA GLU A 56 0.64 -14.15 -8.58
C GLU A 56 -0.35 -13.43 -7.67
N LEU A 57 0.10 -12.47 -6.87
CA LEU A 57 -0.77 -11.61 -6.07
C LEU A 57 -1.71 -10.81 -6.97
N THR A 58 -1.20 -10.17 -8.03
CA THR A 58 -2.01 -9.41 -8.99
C THR A 58 -3.10 -10.28 -9.61
N LYS A 59 -2.73 -11.48 -10.09
CA LYS A 59 -3.69 -12.46 -10.63
C LYS A 59 -4.74 -12.84 -9.61
N ASN A 60 -4.34 -13.13 -8.37
CA ASN A 60 -5.26 -13.54 -7.32
C ASN A 60 -6.26 -12.43 -6.98
N ILE A 61 -5.84 -11.16 -6.99
CA ILE A 61 -6.74 -10.02 -6.77
C ILE A 61 -7.76 -9.92 -7.90
N CYS A 62 -7.30 -9.94 -9.15
CA CYS A 62 -8.18 -9.80 -10.30
C CYS A 62 -9.14 -10.97 -10.49
N LEU A 63 -8.73 -12.20 -10.14
CA LEU A 63 -9.53 -13.41 -10.37
C LEU A 63 -10.43 -13.78 -9.17
N ASN A 64 -10.01 -13.48 -7.95
CA ASN A 64 -10.71 -13.95 -6.74
C ASN A 64 -11.34 -12.83 -5.91
N THR A 65 -11.27 -11.57 -6.34
CA THR A 65 -11.87 -10.43 -5.62
C THR A 65 -12.60 -9.48 -6.56
N ASN A 66 -13.55 -8.71 -6.03
CA ASN A 66 -14.29 -7.69 -6.77
C ASN A 66 -13.54 -6.34 -6.84
N THR A 67 -12.24 -6.33 -6.60
CA THR A 67 -11.43 -5.11 -6.54
C THR A 67 -11.23 -4.52 -7.93
N ALA A 68 -11.96 -3.45 -8.24
CA ALA A 68 -11.89 -2.80 -9.55
C ALA A 68 -10.63 -1.93 -9.74
N TYR A 69 -10.11 -1.34 -8.66
CA TYR A 69 -8.96 -0.43 -8.74
C TYR A 69 -8.08 -0.55 -7.50
N PHE A 70 -6.80 -0.85 -7.70
CA PHE A 70 -5.85 -1.00 -6.61
C PHE A 70 -4.51 -0.39 -6.99
N ALA A 71 -3.77 0.07 -5.98
CA ALA A 71 -2.41 0.56 -6.13
C ALA A 71 -1.49 -0.15 -5.16
N TYR A 72 -0.32 -0.51 -5.67
CA TYR A 72 0.80 -0.92 -4.85
C TYR A 72 1.47 0.31 -4.27
N THR A 73 1.50 0.40 -2.95
CA THR A 73 2.03 1.55 -2.22
C THR A 73 3.30 1.11 -1.47
N PRO A 74 4.48 1.22 -2.11
CA PRO A 74 5.75 0.98 -1.46
C PRO A 74 6.19 2.19 -0.63
N ASP A 75 6.86 1.92 0.48
CA ASP A 75 7.52 2.96 1.26
C ASP A 75 8.86 3.35 0.63
N PHE A 76 9.17 4.65 0.67
CA PHE A 76 10.41 5.19 0.14
C PHE A 76 11.05 6.20 1.09
N THR A 77 12.36 6.12 1.23
CA THR A 77 13.17 7.08 1.96
C THR A 77 13.96 7.94 0.98
N TYR A 78 13.73 9.25 1.00
CA TYR A 78 14.53 10.23 0.28
C TYR A 78 15.57 10.85 1.19
N CYS A 79 16.84 10.83 0.77
CA CYS A 79 17.92 11.51 1.47
C CYS A 79 18.27 12.82 0.76
N PRO A 80 18.07 14.00 1.38
CA PRO A 80 18.46 15.30 0.83
C PRO A 80 19.97 15.42 0.59
N HIS A 81 20.81 14.82 1.44
CA HIS A 81 22.27 14.86 1.30
C HIS A 81 22.77 14.11 0.05
N CYS A 82 22.31 12.88 -0.14
CA CYS A 82 22.70 12.08 -1.32
C CYS A 82 21.89 12.45 -2.57
N ARG A 83 20.75 13.14 -2.40
CA ARG A 83 19.71 13.36 -3.43
C ARG A 83 19.27 12.04 -4.09
N LYS A 84 19.22 10.97 -3.29
CA LYS A 84 18.86 9.61 -3.73
C LYS A 84 17.61 9.15 -2.99
N MET A 85 16.82 8.35 -3.70
CA MET A 85 15.64 7.69 -3.18
C MET A 85 15.96 6.22 -2.97
N PHE A 86 15.64 5.72 -1.80
CA PHE A 86 15.81 4.34 -1.39
C PHE A 86 14.43 3.73 -1.14
N ARG A 87 14.30 2.42 -1.36
CA ARG A 87 13.07 1.69 -0.99
C ARG A 87 13.13 1.34 0.49
N GLY A 88 11.98 1.37 1.14
CA GLY A 88 11.82 1.18 2.59
C GLY A 88 11.53 2.48 3.31
N GLY A 89 11.15 2.35 4.58
CA GLY A 89 10.85 3.43 5.51
C GLY A 89 11.96 3.66 6.52
N ASP A 90 13.21 3.41 6.13
CA ASP A 90 14.36 3.60 7.02
C ASP A 90 14.52 5.07 7.41
N PHE A 91 14.72 5.32 8.71
CA PHE A 91 15.02 6.65 9.25
C PHE A 91 16.49 7.07 9.08
N LYS A 92 17.27 6.28 8.33
CA LYS A 92 18.69 6.52 8.10
C LYS A 92 19.06 6.19 6.67
N CYS A 93 19.84 7.06 6.04
CA CYS A 93 20.29 6.84 4.68
C CYS A 93 21.31 5.68 4.63
N PRO A 94 21.11 4.63 3.79
CA PRO A 94 22.02 3.50 3.71
C PRO A 94 23.38 3.85 3.08
N GLN A 95 23.51 5.01 2.44
CA GLN A 95 24.72 5.39 1.70
C GLN A 95 25.57 6.45 2.42
N CYS A 96 24.95 7.44 3.07
CA CYS A 96 25.67 8.48 3.82
C CYS A 96 25.44 8.44 5.33
N HIS A 97 24.59 7.54 5.82
CA HIS A 97 24.25 7.41 7.24
C HIS A 97 23.64 8.68 7.88
N SER A 98 23.21 9.65 7.06
CA SER A 98 22.48 10.81 7.58
C SER A 98 21.11 10.39 8.11
N GLU A 99 20.73 10.98 9.23
CA GLU A 99 19.42 10.85 9.88
C GLU A 99 18.42 11.89 9.36
N ASP A 100 18.90 12.91 8.63
CA ASP A 100 18.04 13.83 7.89
C ASP A 100 17.55 13.15 6.61
N VAL A 101 16.48 12.37 6.74
CA VAL A 101 15.79 11.68 5.64
C VAL A 101 14.29 11.91 5.70
N LYS A 102 13.64 11.90 4.53
CA LYS A 102 12.19 12.06 4.40
C LYS A 102 11.57 10.76 3.91
N VAL A 103 10.65 10.20 4.69
CA VAL A 103 9.91 8.99 4.33
C VAL A 103 8.61 9.38 3.62
N TYR A 104 8.34 8.71 2.50
CA TYR A 104 7.12 8.84 1.70
C TYR A 104 6.44 7.47 1.61
N SER A 105 5.11 7.49 1.74
CA SER A 105 4.21 6.35 1.80
C SER A 105 3.00 6.67 0.94
#